data_AF-A0A0F6YGP9-F1
#
_entry.id   AF-A0A0F6YGP9-F1
#
_cell.length_a   1.000
_cell.length_b   1.000
_cell.length_c   1.000
_cell.angle_alpha   90.00
_cell.angle_beta   90.00
_cell.angle_gamma   90.00
#
_symmetry.space_group_name_H-M   'P 1'
#
loop_
_entity.id
_entity.type
_entity.pdbx_description
1 polymer ?
#
loop_
_entity_poly.entity_id
_entity_poly.type
_entity_poly.pdbx_seq_one_letter_code
_entity_poly.pdbx_strand_id
1 'polypeptide(L)'
;MASSSAETAWKRVTRATVRALRGKRSQRVASEKLGYETNVLYDWERGRRSPVTTEVVRLAALRAAPRWEKEPVRLPVAFADVRTLADVDGVASYLRAITSGHAVTRLASAIGVTRATLGRWLRGLSEPRFHEFLALVDACGALPDLVIDALGIDASTLPLPEGPRKRRSIEDAFESEPLLAVLIPALSVRSVQRAKDPVAELARGLDVPEARVLAALELCATLGIARKTRQGWALIPDDGPRVVSARRTKRFGVAFREMARSRALRPGFEGPIVVLQVDRERYERLQEHRRAIQQMLMELSTPLPTADRLVLVSVELHALFGDAP
;
A
#
# COMPACT_ATOMS: atom_id res chain seq x y z
N MET A 1 -16.02 14.14 -19.82
CA MET A 1 -17.16 13.44 -19.17
C MET A 1 -16.73 12.50 -18.03
N ALA A 2 -15.57 11.82 -18.09
CA ALA A 2 -15.10 10.95 -16.99
C ALA A 2 -14.89 11.65 -15.62
N SER A 3 -14.47 12.93 -15.63
CA SER A 3 -14.21 13.72 -14.40
C SER A 3 -15.45 13.84 -13.49
N SER A 4 -16.64 14.05 -14.07
CA SER A 4 -17.89 14.24 -13.30
C SER A 4 -18.36 12.97 -12.57
N SER A 5 -18.13 11.79 -13.15
CA SER A 5 -18.47 10.50 -12.51
C SER A 5 -17.56 10.20 -11.32
N ALA A 6 -16.25 10.44 -11.49
CA ALA A 6 -15.25 10.23 -10.44
C ALA A 6 -15.45 11.20 -9.26
N GLU A 7 -15.70 12.48 -9.54
CA GLU A 7 -16.02 13.48 -8.52
C GLU A 7 -17.26 13.08 -7.72
N THR A 8 -18.31 12.60 -8.41
CA THR A 8 -19.53 12.12 -7.76
C THR A 8 -19.26 10.90 -6.87
N ALA A 9 -18.36 10.00 -7.28
CA ALA A 9 -17.97 8.85 -6.48
C ALA A 9 -17.23 9.27 -5.20
N TRP A 10 -16.25 10.17 -5.30
CA TRP A 10 -15.52 10.65 -4.12
C TRP A 10 -16.39 11.46 -3.16
N LYS A 11 -17.34 12.24 -3.67
CA LYS A 11 -18.37 12.88 -2.82
C LYS A 11 -19.19 11.85 -2.04
N ARG A 12 -19.51 10.68 -2.61
CA ARG A 12 -20.17 9.59 -1.86
C ARG A 12 -19.27 9.04 -0.76
N VAL A 13 -17.98 8.82 -1.05
CA VAL A 13 -17.01 8.37 -0.05
C VAL A 13 -16.91 9.38 1.09
N THR A 14 -16.78 10.68 0.80
CA THR A 14 -16.78 11.75 1.81
C THR A 14 -17.99 11.67 2.73
N ARG A 15 -19.20 11.49 2.19
CA ARG A 15 -20.42 11.36 3.02
C ARG A 15 -20.37 10.15 3.95
N ALA A 16 -19.91 9.01 3.43
CA ALA A 16 -19.77 7.79 4.22
C ALA A 16 -18.68 7.95 5.30
N THR A 17 -17.56 8.58 4.97
CA THR A 17 -16.48 8.90 5.92
C THR A 17 -16.99 9.80 7.05
N VAL A 18 -17.70 10.88 6.75
CA VAL A 18 -18.28 11.78 7.77
C VAL A 18 -19.24 11.01 8.70
N ARG A 19 -20.10 10.15 8.14
CA ARG A 19 -21.02 9.30 8.94
C ARG A 19 -20.24 8.33 9.84
N ALA A 20 -19.22 7.68 9.30
CA ALA A 20 -18.39 6.74 10.03
C ALA A 20 -17.62 7.41 11.19
N LEU A 21 -17.10 8.63 10.98
CA LEU A 21 -16.39 9.39 12.00
C LEU A 21 -17.33 9.96 13.07
N ARG A 22 -18.51 10.46 12.68
CA ARG A 22 -19.55 10.90 13.63
C ARG A 22 -19.91 9.77 14.61
N GLY A 23 -20.04 8.54 14.08
CA GLY A 23 -20.44 7.37 14.85
C GLY A 23 -21.86 7.52 15.39
N LYS A 24 -22.06 7.23 16.68
CA LYS A 24 -23.39 7.27 17.33
C LYS A 24 -23.87 8.68 17.72
N ARG A 25 -23.02 9.71 17.62
CA ARG A 25 -23.39 11.10 17.98
C ARG A 25 -24.47 11.61 17.02
N SER A 26 -25.40 12.43 17.48
CA SER A 26 -26.30 13.14 16.56
C SER A 26 -25.51 14.14 15.70
N GLN A 27 -26.02 14.48 14.51
CA GLN A 27 -25.38 15.46 13.62
C GLN A 27 -25.18 16.81 14.32
N ARG A 28 -26.17 17.24 15.10
CA ARG A 28 -26.13 18.47 15.89
C ARG A 28 -25.04 18.44 16.96
N VAL A 29 -25.02 17.40 17.81
CA VAL A 29 -24.02 17.26 18.89
C VAL A 29 -22.60 17.23 18.33
N ALA A 30 -22.39 16.55 17.20
CA ALA A 30 -21.07 16.51 16.58
C ALA A 30 -20.69 17.85 15.91
N SER A 31 -21.66 18.61 15.37
CA SER A 31 -21.40 19.98 14.86
C SER A 31 -21.03 20.95 15.98
N GLU A 32 -21.76 20.90 17.10
CA GLU A 32 -21.48 21.69 18.31
C GLU A 32 -20.08 21.38 18.85
N LYS A 33 -19.68 20.09 18.90
CA LYS A 33 -18.32 19.69 19.30
C LYS A 33 -17.21 20.15 18.35
N LEU A 34 -17.53 20.45 17.09
CA LEU A 34 -16.61 21.06 16.15
C LEU A 34 -16.57 22.60 16.28
N GLY A 35 -17.38 23.18 17.16
CA GLY A 35 -17.47 24.63 17.38
C GLY A 35 -18.41 25.35 16.42
N TYR A 36 -19.33 24.65 15.76
CA TYR A 36 -20.32 25.27 14.89
C TYR A 36 -21.62 25.56 15.61
N GLU A 37 -22.18 26.75 15.37
CA GLU A 37 -23.52 27.14 15.80
C GLU A 37 -24.64 26.49 14.96
N THR A 38 -24.30 26.06 13.74
CA THR A 38 -25.23 25.45 12.78
C THR A 38 -24.93 23.97 12.57
N ASN A 39 -25.93 23.22 12.10
CA ASN A 39 -25.80 21.78 11.84
C ASN A 39 -25.05 21.48 10.52
N VAL A 40 -23.76 21.81 10.47
CA VAL A 40 -22.93 21.61 9.28
C VAL A 40 -22.81 20.15 8.85
N LEU A 41 -22.90 19.21 9.79
CA LEU A 41 -22.87 17.77 9.48
C LEU A 41 -24.09 17.31 8.69
N TYR A 42 -25.25 17.96 8.84
CA TYR A 42 -26.41 17.67 8.00
C TYR A 42 -26.10 17.94 6.53
N ASP A 43 -25.50 19.10 6.23
CA ASP A 43 -25.15 19.47 4.85
C ASP A 43 -24.06 18.56 4.29
N TRP A 44 -23.07 18.20 5.11
CA TRP A 44 -22.01 17.28 4.72
C TRP A 44 -22.56 15.89 4.42
N GLU A 45 -23.37 15.32 5.30
CA GLU A 45 -23.92 13.96 5.12
C GLU A 45 -24.98 13.87 4.02
N ARG A 46 -25.67 14.98 3.71
CA ARG A 46 -26.57 15.07 2.54
C ARG A 46 -25.80 15.30 1.25
N GLY A 47 -24.59 15.86 1.33
CA GLY A 47 -23.77 16.21 0.17
C GLY A 47 -24.13 17.57 -0.44
N ARG A 48 -24.82 18.42 0.32
CA ARG A 48 -25.08 19.82 -0.07
C ARG A 48 -23.79 20.65 -0.04
N ARG A 49 -22.86 20.28 0.84
CA ARG A 49 -21.52 20.86 0.97
C ARG A 49 -20.49 19.78 1.26
N SER A 50 -19.28 19.92 0.73
CA SER A 50 -18.15 19.08 1.15
C SER A 50 -17.34 19.80 2.23
N PRO A 51 -16.96 19.12 3.34
CA PRO A 51 -15.96 19.67 4.25
C PRO A 51 -14.60 19.82 3.55
N VAL A 52 -13.76 20.69 4.10
CA VAL A 52 -12.31 20.66 3.84
C VAL A 52 -11.67 19.51 4.63
N THR A 53 -10.40 19.20 4.38
CA THR A 53 -9.71 18.04 4.97
C THR A 53 -9.50 18.21 6.48
N THR A 54 -9.05 19.38 6.91
CA THR A 54 -8.84 19.77 8.32
C THR A 54 -10.10 19.57 9.15
N GLU A 55 -11.27 19.93 8.61
CA GLU A 55 -12.57 19.71 9.24
C GLU A 55 -12.89 18.22 9.46
N VAL A 56 -12.53 17.36 8.51
CA VAL A 56 -12.71 15.91 8.65
C VAL A 56 -11.74 15.35 9.68
N VAL A 57 -10.51 15.87 9.75
CA VAL A 57 -9.51 15.47 10.76
C VAL A 57 -9.95 15.90 12.16
N ARG A 58 -10.49 17.11 12.31
CA ARG A 58 -11.11 17.58 13.57
C ARG A 58 -12.27 16.67 13.99
N LEU A 59 -13.10 16.24 13.04
CA LEU A 59 -14.18 15.28 13.31
C LEU A 59 -13.63 13.91 13.73
N ALA A 60 -12.55 13.44 13.11
CA ALA A 60 -11.89 12.20 13.49
C ALA A 60 -11.31 12.27 14.90
N ALA A 61 -10.73 13.42 15.29
CA ALA A 61 -10.20 13.66 16.63
C ALA A 61 -11.28 13.64 17.74
N LEU A 62 -12.56 13.84 17.39
CA LEU A 62 -13.66 13.68 18.36
C LEU A 62 -13.91 12.23 18.76
N ARG A 63 -13.39 11.25 17.99
CA ARG A 63 -13.49 9.84 18.30
C ARG A 63 -12.42 9.51 19.35
N ALA A 64 -12.84 8.97 20.50
CA ALA A 64 -11.91 8.56 21.56
C ALA A 64 -10.85 7.62 20.98
N ALA A 65 -9.57 7.96 21.19
CA ALA A 65 -8.38 7.19 20.88
C ALA A 65 -8.48 6.37 19.59
N PRO A 66 -8.15 6.95 18.42
CA PRO A 66 -8.09 6.15 17.21
C PRO A 66 -7.06 5.03 17.38
N ARG A 67 -7.17 3.98 16.57
CA ARG A 67 -6.35 2.75 16.70
C ARG A 67 -4.84 3.01 16.85
N TRP A 68 -4.33 4.13 16.32
CA TRP A 68 -2.94 4.57 16.47
C TRP A 68 -2.48 4.91 17.89
N GLU A 69 -3.37 5.14 18.85
CA GLU A 69 -2.99 5.26 20.27
C GLU A 69 -2.64 3.92 20.91
N LYS A 70 -3.08 2.80 20.31
CA LYS A 70 -2.86 1.44 20.83
C LYS A 70 -1.82 0.65 20.05
N GLU A 71 -1.58 0.98 18.79
CA GLU A 71 -0.60 0.34 17.92
C GLU A 71 0.14 1.42 17.10
N PRO A 72 1.48 1.39 16.98
CA PRO A 72 2.20 2.33 16.12
C PRO A 72 1.72 2.16 14.68
N VAL A 73 0.98 3.14 14.19
CA VAL A 73 0.48 3.15 12.81
C VAL A 73 1.64 3.39 11.86
N ARG A 74 1.74 2.54 10.82
CA ARG A 74 2.75 2.63 9.78
C ARG A 74 2.29 3.59 8.68
N LEU A 75 2.14 4.86 9.02
CA LEU A 75 2.20 5.90 8.01
C LEU A 75 3.61 5.88 7.36
N PRO A 76 3.78 6.40 6.13
CA PRO A 76 5.11 6.60 5.55
C PRO A 76 6.03 7.24 6.59
N VAL A 77 7.27 6.77 6.73
CA VAL A 77 8.23 7.12 7.82
C VAL A 77 8.32 8.62 8.15
N ALA A 78 7.95 9.50 7.22
CA ALA A 78 7.86 10.94 7.43
C ALA A 78 6.70 11.41 8.35
N PHE A 79 5.73 10.55 8.71
CA PHE A 79 4.62 10.91 9.59
C PHE A 79 4.29 9.77 10.55
N ALA A 80 4.18 10.10 11.84
CA ALA A 80 3.75 9.16 12.88
C ALA A 80 2.31 9.42 13.35
N ASP A 81 1.63 10.45 12.83
CA ASP A 81 0.44 11.00 13.49
C ASP A 81 -0.54 11.74 12.57
N VAL A 82 -1.83 11.38 12.60
CA VAL A 82 -2.91 12.06 11.88
C VAL A 82 -3.15 13.49 12.34
N ARG A 83 -2.73 13.86 13.57
CA ARG A 83 -2.79 15.24 14.09
C ARG A 83 -1.97 16.20 13.23
N THR A 84 -1.02 15.70 12.46
CA THR A 84 -0.29 16.51 11.48
C THR A 84 -1.15 16.99 10.31
N LEU A 85 -2.40 16.53 10.18
CA LEU A 85 -3.37 17.04 9.20
C LEU A 85 -4.39 18.02 9.83
N ALA A 86 -4.14 18.48 11.06
CA ALA A 86 -5.08 19.34 11.79
C ALA A 86 -5.18 20.77 11.25
N ASP A 87 -4.18 21.22 10.49
CA ASP A 87 -4.13 22.53 9.85
C ASP A 87 -3.73 22.46 8.36
N VAL A 88 -3.81 23.60 7.68
CA VAL A 88 -3.56 23.71 6.23
C VAL A 88 -2.11 23.39 5.86
N ASP A 89 -1.15 23.78 6.71
CA ASP A 89 0.28 23.54 6.47
C ASP A 89 0.63 22.06 6.62
N GLY A 90 -0.02 21.40 7.57
CA GLY A 90 -0.01 19.97 7.78
C GLY A 90 -0.53 19.20 6.57
N VAL A 91 -1.73 19.57 6.08
CA VAL A 91 -2.29 19.01 4.83
C VAL A 91 -1.34 19.23 3.66
N ALA A 92 -0.79 20.43 3.49
CA ALA A 92 0.15 20.73 2.42
C ALA A 92 1.44 19.89 2.51
N SER A 93 1.97 19.71 3.72
CA SER A 93 3.16 18.88 3.97
C SER A 93 2.92 17.42 3.62
N TYR A 94 1.77 16.88 4.01
CA TYR A 94 1.37 15.52 3.63
C TYR A 94 1.22 15.37 2.11
N LEU A 95 0.54 16.31 1.46
CA LEU A 95 0.38 16.28 0.00
C LEU A 95 1.73 16.32 -0.72
N ARG A 96 2.69 17.15 -0.27
CA ARG A 96 4.05 17.17 -0.84
C ARG A 96 4.76 15.81 -0.69
N ALA A 97 4.62 15.16 0.46
CA ALA A 97 5.24 13.87 0.70
C ALA A 97 4.69 12.79 -0.24
N ILE A 98 3.37 12.64 -0.36
CA ILE A 98 2.76 11.61 -1.20
C ILE A 98 2.86 11.91 -2.70
N THR A 99 3.03 13.18 -3.08
CA THR A 99 3.21 13.58 -4.49
C THR A 99 4.67 13.55 -4.93
N SER A 100 5.61 13.26 -4.03
CA SER A 100 7.03 13.11 -4.38
C SER A 100 7.20 11.99 -5.41
N GLY A 101 7.87 12.30 -6.52
CA GLY A 101 8.04 11.36 -7.65
C GLY A 101 6.90 11.35 -8.68
N HIS A 102 5.84 12.17 -8.50
CA HIS A 102 4.78 12.32 -9.49
C HIS A 102 4.81 13.69 -10.20
N ALA A 103 4.57 13.70 -11.50
CA ALA A 103 4.40 14.93 -12.25
C ALA A 103 3.09 15.65 -11.82
N VAL A 104 3.21 16.90 -11.35
CA VAL A 104 2.08 17.73 -10.88
C VAL A 104 1.00 17.89 -11.96
N THR A 105 1.39 18.03 -13.23
CA THR A 105 0.47 18.12 -14.37
C THR A 105 -0.37 16.85 -14.54
N ARG A 106 0.26 15.68 -14.40
CA ARG A 106 -0.42 14.38 -14.44
C ARG A 106 -1.44 14.25 -13.32
N LEU A 107 -1.04 14.60 -12.09
CA LEU A 107 -1.92 14.53 -10.92
C LEU A 107 -3.10 15.48 -11.01
N ALA A 108 -2.86 16.74 -11.41
CA ALA A 108 -3.93 17.73 -11.59
C ALA A 108 -4.97 17.27 -12.60
N SER A 109 -4.52 16.74 -13.74
CA SER A 109 -5.39 16.14 -14.76
C SER A 109 -6.17 14.93 -14.22
N ALA A 110 -5.50 14.03 -13.51
CA ALA A 110 -6.11 12.80 -12.96
C ALA A 110 -7.26 13.08 -11.99
N ILE A 111 -7.19 14.17 -11.22
CA ILE A 111 -8.23 14.55 -10.24
C ILE A 111 -9.16 15.67 -10.75
N GLY A 112 -9.00 16.11 -11.99
CA GLY A 112 -9.89 17.10 -12.60
C GLY A 112 -9.72 18.53 -12.10
N VAL A 113 -8.54 18.91 -11.60
CA VAL A 113 -8.25 20.28 -11.15
C VAL A 113 -7.15 20.94 -11.98
N THR A 114 -7.02 22.26 -11.89
CA THR A 114 -5.95 22.98 -12.57
C THR A 114 -4.61 22.76 -11.87
N ARG A 115 -3.50 22.85 -12.63
CA ARG A 115 -2.14 22.85 -12.06
C ARG A 115 -1.95 23.96 -11.02
N ALA A 116 -2.57 25.13 -11.24
CA ALA A 116 -2.51 26.26 -10.31
C ALA A 116 -3.21 25.92 -8.99
N THR A 117 -4.40 25.32 -9.04
CA THR A 117 -5.14 24.86 -7.85
C THR A 117 -4.32 23.86 -7.05
N LEU A 118 -3.83 22.80 -7.68
CA LEU A 118 -2.98 21.80 -7.02
C LEU A 118 -1.70 22.44 -6.45
N GLY A 119 -1.06 23.35 -7.19
CA GLY A 119 0.10 24.08 -6.73
C GLY A 119 -0.15 24.93 -5.48
N ARG A 120 -1.35 25.52 -5.34
CA ARG A 120 -1.74 26.26 -4.13
C ARG A 120 -1.90 25.33 -2.93
N TRP A 121 -2.53 24.17 -3.12
CA TRP A 121 -2.66 23.15 -2.06
C TRP A 121 -1.29 22.67 -1.58
N LEU A 122 -0.39 22.36 -2.49
CA LEU A 122 0.98 21.92 -2.16
C LEU A 122 1.81 22.98 -1.43
N ARG A 123 1.43 24.26 -1.52
CA ARG A 123 2.09 25.38 -0.81
C ARG A 123 1.37 25.81 0.47
N GLY A 124 0.25 25.19 0.84
CA GLY A 124 -0.55 25.61 1.99
C GLY A 124 -1.32 26.93 1.79
N LEU A 125 -1.40 27.44 0.56
CA LEU A 125 -2.11 28.70 0.24
C LEU A 125 -3.64 28.54 0.16
N SER A 126 -4.10 27.30 0.17
CA SER A 126 -5.50 26.91 0.20
C SER A 126 -5.56 25.42 0.49
N GLU A 127 -6.73 24.92 0.84
CA GLU A 127 -6.92 23.52 1.19
C GLU A 127 -7.90 22.83 0.22
N PRO A 128 -7.65 21.57 -0.18
CA PRO A 128 -8.62 20.79 -0.94
C PRO A 128 -9.88 20.49 -0.11
N ARG A 129 -11.02 20.39 -0.78
CA ARG A 129 -12.20 19.71 -0.23
C ARG A 129 -11.85 18.24 0.00
N PHE A 130 -12.49 17.62 0.98
CA PHE A 130 -12.11 16.26 1.36
C PHE A 130 -12.26 15.23 0.22
N HIS A 131 -13.24 15.38 -0.68
CA HIS A 131 -13.36 14.50 -1.84
C HIS A 131 -12.20 14.68 -2.85
N GLU A 132 -11.70 15.91 -3.03
CA GLU A 132 -10.53 16.20 -3.88
C GLU A 132 -9.25 15.66 -3.23
N PHE A 133 -9.14 15.78 -1.91
CA PHE A 133 -8.06 15.20 -1.13
C PHE A 133 -8.02 13.67 -1.29
N LEU A 134 -9.16 12.98 -1.12
CA LEU A 134 -9.25 11.54 -1.33
C LEU A 134 -8.86 11.13 -2.76
N ALA A 135 -9.33 11.88 -3.76
CA ALA A 135 -8.98 11.62 -5.16
C ALA A 135 -7.46 11.75 -5.41
N LEU A 136 -6.82 12.76 -4.83
CA LEU A 136 -5.37 12.97 -4.95
C LEU A 136 -4.57 11.88 -4.23
N VAL A 137 -4.99 11.50 -3.03
CA VAL A 137 -4.37 10.43 -2.24
C VAL A 137 -4.47 9.10 -2.98
N ASP A 138 -5.62 8.81 -3.58
CA ASP A 138 -5.84 7.63 -4.41
C ASP A 138 -4.99 7.64 -5.70
N ALA A 139 -4.84 8.80 -6.35
CA ALA A 139 -3.99 8.97 -7.52
C ALA A 139 -2.50 8.73 -7.21
N CYS A 140 -2.09 8.90 -5.95
CA CYS A 140 -0.75 8.59 -5.45
C CYS A 140 -0.63 7.18 -4.85
N GLY A 141 -1.73 6.40 -4.81
CA GLY A 141 -1.73 5.03 -4.26
C GLY A 141 -1.69 4.95 -2.72
N ALA A 142 -1.92 6.06 -2.01
CA ALA A 142 -1.78 6.15 -0.55
C ALA A 142 -3.13 6.06 0.21
N LEU A 143 -4.23 5.76 -0.50
CA LEU A 143 -5.59 5.76 0.09
C LEU A 143 -5.78 4.76 1.23
N PRO A 144 -5.28 3.51 1.14
CA PRO A 144 -5.43 2.54 2.23
C PRO A 144 -4.80 3.02 3.55
N ASP A 145 -3.60 3.59 3.48
CA ASP A 145 -2.88 4.14 4.64
C ASP A 145 -3.61 5.35 5.26
N LEU A 146 -4.32 6.13 4.46
CA LEU A 146 -5.10 7.24 5.00
C LEU A 146 -6.36 6.75 5.72
N VAL A 147 -7.15 5.89 5.06
CA VAL A 147 -8.49 5.53 5.55
C VAL A 147 -8.45 4.63 6.78
N ILE A 148 -7.59 3.60 6.74
CA ILE A 148 -7.53 2.56 7.77
C ILE A 148 -6.66 3.00 8.92
N ASP A 149 -5.49 3.51 8.57
CA ASP A 149 -4.40 3.76 9.50
C ASP A 149 -4.53 5.16 10.13
N ALA A 150 -4.78 6.20 9.33
CA ALA A 150 -4.92 7.56 9.86
C ALA A 150 -6.31 7.84 10.47
N LEU A 151 -7.40 7.46 9.76
CA LEU A 151 -8.77 7.78 10.19
C LEU A 151 -9.42 6.68 11.05
N GLY A 152 -8.84 5.48 11.12
CA GLY A 152 -9.39 4.37 11.90
C GLY A 152 -10.75 3.88 11.37
N ILE A 153 -10.99 4.02 10.06
CA ILE A 153 -12.21 3.58 9.40
C ILE A 153 -11.95 2.26 8.69
N ASP A 154 -12.83 1.28 8.89
CA ASP A 154 -12.84 0.09 8.08
C ASP A 154 -13.18 0.45 6.62
N ALA A 155 -12.19 0.37 5.73
CA ALA A 155 -12.34 0.73 4.32
C ALA A 155 -13.43 -0.10 3.62
N SER A 156 -13.74 -1.32 4.10
CA SER A 156 -14.80 -2.16 3.54
C SER A 156 -16.20 -1.55 3.72
N THR A 157 -16.36 -0.63 4.67
CA THR A 157 -17.61 0.08 4.94
C THR A 157 -17.81 1.32 4.05
N LEU A 158 -16.78 1.72 3.30
CA LEU A 158 -16.83 2.89 2.44
C LEU A 158 -17.24 2.53 1.00
N PRO A 159 -18.06 3.35 0.33
CA PRO A 159 -18.46 3.15 -1.06
C PRO A 159 -17.36 3.61 -2.02
N LEU A 160 -16.19 2.99 -1.94
CA LEU A 160 -15.01 3.32 -2.75
C LEU A 160 -15.31 3.19 -4.27
N PRO A 161 -14.75 4.07 -5.11
CA PRO A 161 -14.76 3.87 -6.56
C PRO A 161 -14.10 2.53 -6.96
N GLU A 162 -14.45 2.02 -8.13
CA GLU A 162 -14.08 0.67 -8.56
C GLU A 162 -12.56 0.41 -8.57
N GLY A 163 -11.76 1.37 -9.06
CA GLY A 163 -10.30 1.27 -9.06
C GLY A 163 -9.70 1.08 -7.67
N PRO A 164 -9.89 2.02 -6.72
CA PRO A 164 -9.49 1.85 -5.32
C PRO A 164 -10.05 0.58 -4.67
N ARG A 165 -11.31 0.22 -4.93
CA ARG A 165 -11.91 -1.01 -4.40
C ARG A 165 -11.19 -2.26 -4.90
N LYS A 166 -10.85 -2.31 -6.18
CA LYS A 166 -10.08 -3.41 -6.78
C LYS A 166 -8.67 -3.48 -6.19
N ARG A 167 -7.96 -2.35 -6.11
CA ARG A 167 -6.62 -2.28 -5.46
C ARG A 167 -6.68 -2.77 -4.02
N ARG A 168 -7.69 -2.37 -3.25
CA ARG A 168 -7.86 -2.82 -1.87
C ARG A 168 -8.12 -4.33 -1.78
N SER A 169 -8.99 -4.86 -2.63
CA SER A 169 -9.26 -6.30 -2.67
C SER A 169 -8.00 -7.11 -2.99
N ILE A 170 -7.13 -6.56 -3.84
CA ILE A 170 -5.83 -7.14 -4.16
C ILE A 170 -4.89 -7.07 -2.93
N GLU A 171 -4.83 -5.94 -2.23
CA GLU A 171 -4.05 -5.82 -0.99
C GLU A 171 -4.52 -6.80 0.09
N ASP A 172 -5.82 -6.87 0.37
CA ASP A 172 -6.40 -7.80 1.34
C ASP A 172 -6.09 -9.25 0.97
N ALA A 173 -6.13 -9.57 -0.34
CA ALA A 173 -5.73 -10.88 -0.83
C ALA A 173 -4.25 -11.17 -0.56
N PHE A 174 -3.33 -10.23 -0.79
CA PHE A 174 -1.91 -10.39 -0.44
C PHE A 174 -1.68 -10.57 1.07
N GLU A 175 -2.49 -9.93 1.91
CA GLU A 175 -2.41 -10.12 3.36
C GLU A 175 -2.88 -11.51 3.80
N SER A 176 -3.91 -12.04 3.14
CA SER A 176 -4.49 -13.36 3.42
C SER A 176 -3.70 -14.51 2.80
N GLU A 177 -3.13 -14.32 1.61
CA GLU A 177 -2.34 -15.30 0.87
C GLU A 177 -1.02 -14.68 0.39
N PRO A 178 0.04 -14.76 1.22
CA PRO A 178 1.35 -14.21 0.88
C PRO A 178 1.97 -14.83 -0.37
N LEU A 179 1.58 -16.05 -0.75
CA LEU A 179 2.10 -16.75 -1.94
C LEU A 179 1.86 -15.95 -3.23
N LEU A 180 0.81 -15.12 -3.27
CA LEU A 180 0.51 -14.24 -4.41
C LEU A 180 1.69 -13.33 -4.78
N ALA A 181 2.47 -12.87 -3.79
CA ALA A 181 3.59 -11.96 -4.01
C ALA A 181 4.75 -12.58 -4.79
N VAL A 182 4.84 -13.92 -4.79
CA VAL A 182 5.81 -14.64 -5.62
C VAL A 182 5.19 -15.17 -6.90
N LEU A 183 3.95 -15.68 -6.83
CA LEU A 183 3.29 -16.27 -7.99
C LEU A 183 3.11 -15.26 -9.12
N ILE A 184 2.73 -14.03 -8.80
CA ILE A 184 2.50 -12.99 -9.81
C ILE A 184 3.76 -12.71 -10.65
N PRO A 185 4.94 -12.41 -10.07
CA PRO A 185 6.15 -12.27 -10.86
C PRO A 185 6.62 -13.58 -11.49
N ALA A 186 6.40 -14.73 -10.84
CA ALA A 186 6.80 -16.05 -11.35
C ALA A 186 6.11 -16.42 -12.68
N LEU A 187 4.84 -16.01 -12.87
CA LEU A 187 4.11 -16.22 -14.12
C LEU A 187 4.72 -15.49 -15.33
N SER A 188 5.59 -14.51 -15.09
CA SER A 188 6.35 -13.81 -16.14
C SER A 188 7.71 -14.45 -16.44
N VAL A 189 8.12 -15.48 -15.67
CA VAL A 189 9.42 -16.13 -15.85
C VAL A 189 9.38 -17.09 -17.03
N ARG A 190 10.41 -17.05 -17.89
CA ARG A 190 10.46 -17.84 -19.14
C ARG A 190 10.36 -19.35 -18.90
N SER A 191 10.99 -19.89 -17.85
CA SER A 191 10.90 -21.31 -17.53
C SER A 191 9.47 -21.72 -17.19
N VAL A 192 8.78 -20.92 -16.37
CA VAL A 192 7.36 -21.13 -16.02
C VAL A 192 6.46 -20.99 -17.24
N GLN A 193 6.67 -19.98 -18.09
CA GLN A 193 5.88 -19.77 -19.31
C GLN A 193 6.03 -20.88 -20.36
N ARG A 194 7.17 -21.57 -20.37
CA ARG A 194 7.47 -22.67 -21.30
C ARG A 194 7.20 -24.05 -20.71
N ALA A 195 6.90 -24.14 -19.42
CA ALA A 195 6.62 -25.40 -18.76
C ALA A 195 5.36 -26.04 -19.34
N LYS A 196 5.41 -27.36 -19.57
CA LYS A 196 4.23 -28.15 -19.96
C LYS A 196 3.16 -28.11 -18.88
N ASP A 197 3.59 -28.07 -17.62
CA ASP A 197 2.74 -27.88 -16.45
C ASP A 197 3.26 -26.72 -15.59
N PRO A 198 2.77 -25.49 -15.80
CA PRO A 198 3.17 -24.33 -15.01
C PRO A 198 2.83 -24.46 -13.52
N VAL A 199 1.80 -25.22 -13.15
CA VAL A 199 1.41 -25.38 -11.73
C VAL A 199 2.42 -26.25 -11.01
N ALA A 200 2.78 -27.39 -11.60
CA ALA A 200 3.83 -28.27 -11.07
C ALA A 200 5.20 -27.57 -11.02
N GLU A 201 5.53 -26.76 -12.04
CA GLU A 201 6.76 -25.98 -12.08
C GLU A 201 6.81 -24.92 -10.96
N LEU A 202 5.71 -24.19 -10.75
CA LEU A 202 5.57 -23.22 -9.66
C LEU A 202 5.62 -23.90 -8.29
N ALA A 203 4.93 -25.02 -8.12
CA ALA A 203 4.92 -25.79 -6.87
C ALA A 203 6.32 -26.26 -6.49
N ARG A 204 7.06 -26.84 -7.44
CA ARG A 204 8.46 -27.24 -7.25
C ARG A 204 9.37 -26.05 -6.99
N GLY A 205 9.24 -24.99 -7.81
CA GLY A 205 10.05 -23.77 -7.73
C GLY A 205 9.79 -22.94 -6.48
N LEU A 206 8.67 -23.15 -5.78
CA LEU A 206 8.33 -22.49 -4.51
C LEU A 206 8.36 -23.43 -3.30
N ASP A 207 8.55 -24.73 -3.51
CA ASP A 207 8.51 -25.75 -2.45
C ASP A 207 7.18 -25.72 -1.66
N VAL A 208 6.06 -25.72 -2.39
CA VAL A 208 4.70 -25.74 -1.83
C VAL A 208 3.81 -26.75 -2.57
N PRO A 209 2.74 -27.27 -1.95
CA PRO A 209 1.83 -28.19 -2.63
C PRO A 209 1.16 -27.56 -3.87
N GLU A 210 1.00 -28.33 -4.95
CA GLU A 210 0.31 -27.90 -6.18
C GLU A 210 -1.11 -27.38 -5.90
N ALA A 211 -1.83 -28.00 -4.96
CA ALA A 211 -3.17 -27.56 -4.57
C ALA A 211 -3.17 -26.12 -4.03
N ARG A 212 -2.11 -25.72 -3.29
CA ARG A 212 -1.96 -24.35 -2.77
C ARG A 212 -1.62 -23.36 -3.88
N VAL A 213 -0.77 -23.76 -4.83
CA VAL A 213 -0.47 -22.96 -6.03
C VAL A 213 -1.74 -22.73 -6.84
N LEU A 214 -2.53 -23.79 -7.07
CA LEU A 214 -3.77 -23.71 -7.83
C LEU A 214 -4.78 -22.78 -7.15
N ALA A 215 -5.01 -22.93 -5.85
CA ALA A 215 -5.91 -22.06 -5.09
C ALA A 215 -5.49 -20.58 -5.16
N ALA A 216 -4.19 -20.29 -5.07
CA ALA A 216 -3.67 -18.93 -5.19
C ALA A 216 -3.77 -18.38 -6.63
N LEU A 217 -3.63 -19.22 -7.66
CA LEU A 217 -3.86 -18.84 -9.06
C LEU A 217 -5.34 -18.59 -9.36
N GLU A 218 -6.24 -19.37 -8.78
CA GLU A 218 -7.69 -19.13 -8.84
C GLU A 218 -8.06 -17.81 -8.17
N LEU A 219 -7.47 -17.50 -7.01
CA LEU A 219 -7.61 -16.18 -6.38
C LEU A 219 -7.07 -15.06 -7.28
N CYS A 220 -5.93 -15.24 -7.95
CA CYS A 220 -5.46 -14.30 -8.98
C CYS A 220 -6.49 -14.10 -10.11
N ALA A 221 -7.21 -15.16 -10.49
CA ALA A 221 -8.25 -15.11 -11.51
C ALA A 221 -9.45 -14.27 -11.06
N THR A 222 -9.95 -14.52 -9.84
CA THR A 222 -11.09 -13.78 -9.28
C THR A 222 -10.77 -12.29 -9.08
N LEU A 223 -9.50 -11.96 -8.83
CA LEU A 223 -9.02 -10.58 -8.70
C LEU A 223 -8.74 -9.91 -10.07
N GLY A 224 -8.83 -10.65 -11.17
CA GLY A 224 -8.51 -10.16 -12.51
C GLY A 224 -7.03 -9.79 -12.68
N ILE A 225 -6.14 -10.49 -11.96
CA ILE A 225 -4.67 -10.37 -12.03
C ILE A 225 -4.10 -11.34 -13.07
N ALA A 226 -4.65 -12.55 -13.13
CA ALA A 226 -4.26 -13.61 -14.04
C ALA A 226 -5.50 -14.26 -14.69
N ARG A 227 -5.28 -15.07 -15.73
CA ARG A 227 -6.33 -15.85 -16.38
C ARG A 227 -5.81 -17.23 -16.74
N LYS A 228 -6.72 -18.21 -16.75
CA LYS A 228 -6.46 -19.53 -17.32
C LYS A 228 -6.53 -19.46 -18.84
N THR A 229 -5.57 -20.08 -19.51
CA THR A 229 -5.41 -20.17 -20.96
C THR A 229 -5.29 -21.63 -21.37
N ARG A 230 -5.27 -21.90 -22.69
CA ARG A 230 -5.00 -23.26 -23.21
C ARG A 230 -3.59 -23.76 -22.87
N GLN A 231 -2.65 -22.85 -22.62
CA GLN A 231 -1.24 -23.14 -22.32
C GLN A 231 -0.93 -23.07 -20.81
N GLY A 232 -1.95 -22.99 -19.95
CA GLY A 232 -1.79 -22.82 -18.50
C GLY A 232 -2.19 -21.42 -18.04
N TRP A 233 -1.42 -20.80 -17.15
CA TRP A 233 -1.78 -19.52 -16.52
C TRP A 233 -0.99 -18.35 -17.11
N ALA A 234 -1.66 -17.22 -17.34
CA ALA A 234 -1.03 -16.00 -17.84
C ALA A 234 -1.51 -14.77 -17.08
N LEU A 235 -0.62 -13.78 -16.91
CA LEU A 235 -1.00 -12.49 -16.36
C LEU A 235 -1.93 -11.75 -17.33
N ILE A 236 -2.94 -11.07 -16.77
CA ILE A 236 -3.70 -10.09 -17.52
C ILE A 236 -2.84 -8.82 -17.60
N PRO A 237 -2.53 -8.30 -18.81
CA PRO A 237 -1.78 -7.06 -18.96
C PRO A 237 -2.48 -5.92 -18.20
N ASP A 238 -1.73 -5.15 -17.44
CA ASP A 238 -2.20 -3.97 -16.74
C ASP A 238 -1.16 -2.85 -16.94
N ASP A 239 -1.61 -1.60 -17.01
CA ASP A 239 -0.79 -0.44 -17.39
C ASP A 239 0.12 0.07 -16.26
N GLY A 240 0.37 -0.75 -15.22
CA GLY A 240 1.07 -0.34 -14.01
C GLY A 240 2.07 -1.37 -13.48
N PRO A 241 3.20 -0.92 -12.87
CA PRO A 241 4.16 -1.80 -12.25
C PRO A 241 3.55 -2.51 -11.02
N ARG A 242 3.58 -3.85 -11.02
CA ARG A 242 3.13 -4.68 -9.90
C ARG A 242 4.24 -4.83 -8.85
N VAL A 243 4.52 -3.74 -8.13
CA VAL A 243 5.42 -3.81 -6.98
C VAL A 243 4.62 -4.29 -5.77
N VAL A 244 4.80 -5.55 -5.39
CA VAL A 244 4.22 -6.08 -4.15
C VAL A 244 5.22 -5.79 -3.03
N SER A 245 5.04 -4.65 -2.35
CA SER A 245 5.87 -4.31 -1.20
C SER A 245 5.31 -4.98 0.06
N ALA A 246 6.07 -5.93 0.60
CA ALA A 246 5.82 -6.67 1.84
C ALA A 246 5.77 -5.83 3.13
N ARG A 247 5.64 -4.50 3.03
CA ARG A 247 5.80 -3.57 4.17
C ARG A 247 4.68 -3.68 5.22
N ARG A 248 3.57 -4.37 4.94
CA ARG A 248 2.33 -4.20 5.73
C ARG A 248 1.97 -5.29 6.74
N THR A 249 2.46 -6.54 6.71
CA THR A 249 1.98 -7.54 7.70
C THR A 249 3.04 -8.48 8.29
N LYS A 250 2.94 -8.73 9.61
CA LYS A 250 3.72 -9.76 10.32
C LYS A 250 3.53 -11.15 9.69
N ARG A 251 2.34 -11.44 9.15
CA ARG A 251 2.00 -12.71 8.48
C ARG A 251 2.79 -12.92 7.18
N PHE A 252 2.99 -11.87 6.39
CA PHE A 252 3.82 -11.93 5.18
C PHE A 252 5.26 -12.34 5.52
N GLY A 253 5.87 -11.68 6.51
CA GLY A 253 7.20 -12.04 6.98
C GLY A 253 7.29 -13.45 7.57
N VAL A 254 6.23 -13.97 8.21
CA VAL A 254 6.19 -15.38 8.70
C VAL A 254 6.13 -16.37 7.54
N ALA A 255 5.19 -16.21 6.60
CA ALA A 255 5.01 -17.15 5.49
C ALA A 255 6.25 -17.23 4.59
N PHE A 256 6.89 -16.10 4.30
CA PHE A 256 8.14 -16.09 3.55
C PHE A 256 9.33 -16.61 4.35
N ARG A 257 9.34 -16.43 5.67
CA ARG A 257 10.35 -17.08 6.53
C ARG A 257 10.16 -18.59 6.59
N GLU A 258 8.93 -19.10 6.52
CA GLU A 258 8.66 -20.55 6.43
C GLU A 258 9.14 -21.13 5.11
N MET A 259 8.82 -20.48 3.98
CA MET A 259 9.32 -20.85 2.66
C MET A 259 10.85 -20.71 2.53
N ALA A 260 11.44 -19.75 3.26
CA ALA A 260 12.88 -19.61 3.38
C ALA A 260 13.50 -20.74 4.22
N ARG A 261 12.88 -21.08 5.36
CA ARG A 261 13.32 -22.15 6.28
C ARG A 261 13.28 -23.53 5.61
N SER A 262 12.27 -23.83 4.79
CA SER A 262 12.22 -25.11 4.05
C SER A 262 13.38 -25.26 3.07
N ARG A 263 13.98 -24.14 2.64
CA ARG A 263 15.15 -24.06 1.75
C ARG A 263 16.50 -23.89 2.47
N ALA A 264 16.57 -24.29 3.74
CA ALA A 264 17.77 -24.20 4.58
C ALA A 264 18.30 -22.77 4.84
N LEU A 265 17.42 -21.76 4.84
CA LEU A 265 17.80 -20.44 5.35
C LEU A 265 17.91 -20.46 6.86
N ARG A 266 19.03 -19.92 7.36
CA ARG A 266 19.38 -20.01 8.78
C ARG A 266 18.26 -19.38 9.64
N PRO A 267 17.89 -20.03 10.76
CA PRO A 267 16.94 -19.43 11.69
C PRO A 267 17.50 -18.10 12.21
N GLY A 268 16.74 -17.00 12.05
CA GLY A 268 17.10 -15.69 12.62
C GLY A 268 17.02 -14.48 11.69
N PHE A 269 16.57 -14.60 10.43
CA PHE A 269 16.42 -13.43 9.56
C PHE A 269 15.29 -12.48 10.03
N GLU A 270 15.65 -11.24 10.35
CA GLU A 270 14.73 -10.15 10.78
C GLU A 270 14.65 -8.98 9.78
N GLY A 271 15.19 -9.13 8.56
CA GLY A 271 15.19 -8.08 7.54
C GLY A 271 13.92 -7.98 6.67
N PRO A 272 13.76 -6.89 5.89
CA PRO A 272 12.70 -6.78 4.90
C PRO A 272 12.90 -7.78 3.75
N ILE A 273 11.85 -8.53 3.42
CA ILE A 273 11.85 -9.45 2.28
C ILE A 273 11.28 -8.71 1.06
N VAL A 274 12.04 -8.68 -0.04
CA VAL A 274 11.65 -8.04 -1.30
C VAL A 274 11.71 -9.09 -2.42
N VAL A 275 10.61 -9.23 -3.16
CA VAL A 275 10.55 -10.10 -4.35
C VAL A 275 10.64 -9.21 -5.58
N LEU A 276 11.59 -9.49 -6.46
CA LEU A 276 11.87 -8.71 -7.67
C LEU A 276 11.85 -9.60 -8.90
N GLN A 277 11.35 -9.06 -10.01
CA GLN A 277 11.60 -9.60 -11.34
C GLN A 277 12.83 -8.90 -11.91
N VAL A 278 13.87 -9.65 -12.24
CA VAL A 278 15.12 -9.13 -12.79
C VAL A 278 15.54 -9.94 -14.01
N ASP A 279 16.20 -9.28 -14.96
CA ASP A 279 16.96 -9.96 -16.01
C ASP A 279 18.32 -10.43 -15.45
N ARG A 280 19.07 -11.17 -16.28
CA ARG A 280 20.36 -11.74 -15.90
C ARG A 280 21.38 -10.68 -15.48
N GLU A 281 21.49 -9.60 -16.26
CA GLU A 281 22.44 -8.51 -15.99
C GLU A 281 22.15 -7.84 -14.63
N ARG A 282 20.88 -7.53 -14.35
CA ARG A 282 20.46 -6.98 -13.06
C ARG A 282 20.67 -7.96 -11.91
N TYR A 283 20.47 -9.25 -12.13
CA TYR A 283 20.75 -10.28 -11.12
C TYR A 283 22.25 -10.36 -10.80
N GLU A 284 23.12 -10.32 -11.80
CA GLU A 284 24.58 -10.28 -11.63
C GLU A 284 25.00 -9.03 -10.84
N ARG A 285 24.45 -7.85 -11.16
CA ARG A 285 24.67 -6.61 -10.38
C ARG A 285 24.19 -6.71 -8.93
N LEU A 286 23.04 -7.35 -8.68
CA LEU A 286 22.57 -7.59 -7.30
C LEU A 286 23.52 -8.52 -6.54
N GLN A 287 24.10 -9.53 -7.21
CA GLN A 287 25.12 -10.39 -6.62
C GLN A 287 26.40 -9.62 -6.31
N GLU A 288 26.85 -8.72 -7.18
CA GLU A 288 27.99 -7.83 -6.92
C GLU A 288 27.74 -6.94 -5.71
N HIS A 289 26.58 -6.28 -5.62
CA HIS A 289 26.22 -5.48 -4.45
C HIS A 289 26.16 -6.30 -3.17
N ARG A 290 25.62 -7.53 -3.22
CA ARG A 290 25.65 -8.44 -2.07
C ARG A 290 27.07 -8.76 -1.63
N ARG A 291 27.97 -9.08 -2.57
CA ARG A 291 29.39 -9.34 -2.29
C ARG A 291 30.07 -8.11 -1.70
N ALA A 292 29.80 -6.92 -2.22
CA ALA A 292 30.34 -5.66 -1.70
C ALA A 292 29.88 -5.40 -0.25
N ILE A 293 28.60 -5.64 0.06
CA ILE A 293 28.10 -5.54 1.44
C ILE A 293 28.78 -6.57 2.34
N GLN A 294 28.95 -7.82 1.89
CA GLN A 294 29.67 -8.84 2.65
C GLN A 294 31.12 -8.45 2.92
N GLN A 295 31.81 -7.89 1.92
CA GLN A 295 33.19 -7.42 2.05
C GLN A 295 33.29 -6.27 3.07
N MET A 296 32.39 -5.29 3.00
CA MET A 296 32.29 -4.21 3.98
C MET A 296 32.06 -4.76 5.41
N LEU A 297 31.21 -5.77 5.58
CA LEU A 297 31.00 -6.41 6.90
C LEU A 297 32.24 -7.14 7.39
N MET A 298 33.00 -7.77 6.49
CA MET A 298 34.28 -8.42 6.84
C MET A 298 35.33 -7.39 7.27
N GLU A 299 35.41 -6.23 6.61
CA GLU A 299 36.30 -5.13 7.03
C GLU A 299 35.95 -4.62 8.45
N LEU A 300 34.65 -4.51 8.75
CA LEU A 300 34.14 -4.13 10.07
C LEU A 300 34.29 -5.23 11.14
N SER A 301 34.61 -6.47 10.74
CA SER A 301 34.81 -7.60 11.68
C SER A 301 36.17 -7.58 12.39
N THR A 302 36.96 -6.53 12.18
CA THR A 302 38.26 -6.33 12.84
C THR A 302 38.08 -6.39 14.37
N PRO A 303 38.88 -7.19 15.10
CA PRO A 303 38.74 -7.33 16.54
C PRO A 303 38.89 -5.98 17.25
N LEU A 304 37.90 -5.62 18.06
CA LEU A 304 37.97 -4.46 18.95
C LEU A 304 38.42 -4.92 20.34
N PRO A 305 39.30 -4.17 21.03
CA PRO A 305 39.73 -4.50 22.39
C PRO A 305 38.57 -4.49 23.39
N THR A 306 37.53 -3.69 23.13
CA THR A 306 36.26 -3.68 23.88
C THR A 306 35.10 -3.44 22.91
N ALA A 307 33.97 -4.13 23.12
CA ALA A 307 32.75 -3.97 22.32
C ALA A 307 31.53 -3.78 23.21
N ASP A 308 30.76 -2.72 22.97
CA ASP A 308 29.57 -2.39 23.77
C ASP A 308 28.30 -3.11 23.27
N ARG A 309 28.32 -3.67 22.06
CA ARG A 309 27.18 -4.31 21.41
C ARG A 309 27.59 -5.48 20.54
N LEU A 310 26.78 -6.54 20.58
CA LEU A 310 26.84 -7.66 19.65
C LEU A 310 25.76 -7.46 18.58
N VAL A 311 26.16 -7.48 17.30
CA VAL A 311 25.24 -7.28 16.17
C VAL A 311 25.30 -8.48 15.24
N LEU A 312 24.12 -9.02 14.89
CA LEU A 312 23.96 -10.03 13.85
C LEU A 312 23.44 -9.36 12.57
N VAL A 313 24.14 -9.52 11.45
CA VAL A 313 23.73 -8.98 10.14
C VAL A 313 23.58 -10.15 9.16
N SER A 314 22.44 -10.20 8.45
CA SER A 314 22.21 -11.16 7.36
C SER A 314 21.71 -10.44 6.12
N VAL A 315 22.34 -10.72 4.97
CA VAL A 315 21.94 -10.24 3.65
C VAL A 315 21.95 -11.44 2.70
N GLU A 316 20.76 -11.85 2.28
CA GLU A 316 20.53 -13.08 1.52
C GLU A 316 19.89 -12.77 0.17
N LEU A 317 20.37 -13.43 -0.89
CA LEU A 317 19.83 -13.32 -2.24
C LEU A 317 19.61 -14.73 -2.80
N HIS A 318 18.38 -15.02 -3.20
CA HIS A 318 17.95 -16.35 -3.68
C HIS A 318 17.24 -16.23 -5.02
N ALA A 319 17.69 -17.00 -6.01
CA ALA A 319 16.91 -17.22 -7.22
C ALA A 319 15.81 -18.24 -6.92
N LEU A 320 14.55 -17.86 -7.17
CA LEU A 320 13.40 -18.76 -6.97
C LEU A 320 13.09 -19.57 -8.23
N PHE A 321 13.46 -19.06 -9.41
CA PHE A 321 13.21 -19.67 -10.71
C PHE A 321 14.34 -19.37 -11.68
N GLY A 322 14.55 -20.28 -12.65
CA GLY A 322 15.65 -20.22 -13.61
C GLY A 322 16.90 -20.91 -13.07
N ASP A 323 17.74 -21.42 -13.97
CA ASP A 323 18.97 -22.13 -13.59
C ASP A 323 19.88 -21.18 -12.79
N ALA A 324 20.28 -21.62 -11.59
CA ALA A 324 21.43 -21.02 -10.92
C ALA A 324 22.66 -21.33 -11.78
N PRO A 325 23.56 -20.35 -12.00
CA PRO A 325 24.81 -20.62 -12.71
C PRO A 325 25.64 -21.70 -12.02
#